data_AF-A0A2P2DGJ9-F1
#
_entry.id   AF-A0A2P2DGJ9-F1
#
_cell.length_a   1.000
_cell.length_b   1.000
_cell.length_c   1.000
_cell.angle_alpha   90.00
_cell.angle_beta   90.00
_cell.angle_gamma   90.00
#
_symmetry.space_group_name_H-M   'P 1'
#
loop_
_entity.id
_entity.type
_entity.pdbx_description
1 polymer ?
#
loop_
_entity_poly.entity_id
_entity_poly.type
_entity_poly.pdbx_seq_one_letter_code
_entity_poly.pdbx_strand_id
1 'polypeptide(L)'
;MKVPNMKNQMALILCLGLVSQCTFGSVGDREEEKLVILQNLIFFSNNQTIPIGTNLRSYDDQADDNINQFSLTSPSPTSFNISIQSSTYINWETGSYRINPPSQILGVSTTSSERSTAVAKTHTPYTVPLDLPADDLYGKTYPFLNAGTISNITQFNSTMETGASFLFSNTKVTNMPLGVVALANVSWEEIYIRMDITGGTTKSVTILLPQGSKTITPKCKIPIKNGRSGNIEILFSLSSLFQDRTVSGTPIRFLETLSGKFENPVVISKVSNVDLYNILQQNLQAEDIVFSFPGCFPGVER
;
A
#
# COMPACT_ATOMS: atom_id res chain seq x y z
N MET A 1 26.80 97.73 1.99
CA MET A 1 26.71 96.28 2.27
C MET A 1 25.37 96.00 2.94
N LYS A 2 24.51 95.20 2.32
CA LYS A 2 23.15 94.88 2.80
C LYS A 2 23.23 93.55 3.56
N VAL A 3 22.83 93.53 4.84
CA VAL A 3 22.80 92.32 5.67
C VAL A 3 21.69 91.38 5.17
N PRO A 4 21.95 90.08 4.93
CA PRO A 4 20.92 89.16 4.48
C PRO A 4 19.96 88.81 5.62
N ASN A 5 18.68 88.73 5.28
CA ASN A 5 17.57 88.50 6.20
C ASN A 5 17.53 87.01 6.63
N MET A 6 18.28 86.67 7.68
CA MET A 6 18.44 85.31 8.22
C MET A 6 17.15 84.63 8.72
N LYS A 7 16.04 85.37 8.90
CA LYS A 7 14.77 84.79 9.38
C LYS A 7 14.07 83.92 8.33
N ASN A 8 14.20 84.23 7.03
CA ASN A 8 13.56 83.44 5.97
C ASN A 8 14.32 82.15 5.62
N GLN A 9 15.62 82.08 5.92
CA GLN A 9 16.42 80.86 5.67
C GLN A 9 16.17 79.78 6.73
N MET A 10 15.92 80.17 7.97
CA MET A 10 15.65 79.19 9.04
C MET A 10 14.29 78.51 8.90
N ALA A 11 13.27 79.22 8.40
CA ALA A 11 11.96 78.65 8.10
C ALA A 11 12.00 77.67 6.90
N LEU A 12 12.85 77.94 5.91
CA LEU A 12 13.04 77.06 4.75
C LEU A 12 13.71 75.73 5.16
N ILE A 13 14.72 75.79 6.03
CA ILE A 13 15.45 74.62 6.54
C ILE A 13 14.55 73.75 7.44
N LEU A 14 13.67 74.38 8.25
CA LEU A 14 12.72 73.66 9.09
C LEU A 14 11.64 72.94 8.26
N CYS A 15 11.16 73.57 7.19
CA CYS A 15 10.23 72.92 6.25
C CYS A 15 10.89 71.79 5.45
N LEU A 16 12.15 71.93 5.03
CA LEU A 16 12.91 70.87 4.33
C LEU A 16 13.21 69.66 5.24
N GLY A 17 13.44 69.88 6.54
CA GLY A 17 13.63 68.79 7.50
C GLY A 17 12.36 67.97 7.77
N LEU A 18 11.18 68.61 7.77
CA LEU A 18 9.91 67.95 8.03
C LEU A 18 9.42 67.07 6.86
N VAL A 19 9.85 67.32 5.62
CA VAL A 19 9.54 66.44 4.48
C VAL A 19 10.44 65.20 4.40
N SER A 20 11.60 65.21 5.08
CA SER A 20 12.55 64.09 5.07
C SER A 20 12.27 62.97 6.08
N GLN A 21 11.21 63.10 6.91
CA GLN A 21 10.84 62.08 7.90
C GLN A 21 9.50 61.39 7.64
N CYS A 22 8.91 61.56 6.46
CA CYS A 22 7.92 60.61 5.98
C CYS A 22 8.65 59.35 5.48
N THR A 23 9.02 58.45 6.40
CA THR A 23 9.26 57.06 6.01
C THR A 23 7.92 56.53 5.53
N PHE A 24 7.67 56.56 4.22
CA PHE A 24 6.66 55.69 3.63
C PHE A 24 7.00 54.28 4.11
N GLY A 25 6.17 53.74 4.99
CA GLY A 25 6.26 52.35 5.38
C GLY A 25 6.36 51.53 4.11
N SER A 26 7.37 50.68 4.04
CA SER A 26 7.56 49.71 2.96
C SER A 26 6.20 49.18 2.55
N VAL A 27 5.75 49.54 1.35
CA VAL A 27 4.60 48.87 0.75
C VAL A 27 5.11 47.45 0.54
N GLY A 28 4.79 46.55 1.47
CA GLY A 28 5.15 45.14 1.37
C GLY A 28 4.74 44.66 0.00
N ASP A 29 5.64 43.95 -0.68
CA ASP A 29 5.34 43.42 -2.00
C ASP A 29 4.19 42.43 -1.83
N ARG A 30 2.99 42.89 -2.19
CA ARG A 30 1.73 42.16 -2.01
C ARG A 30 1.79 40.80 -2.69
N GLU A 31 2.59 40.65 -3.74
CA GLU A 31 2.76 39.38 -4.44
C GLU A 31 3.70 38.44 -3.67
N GLU A 32 4.72 38.95 -2.99
CA GLU A 32 5.58 38.16 -2.09
C GLU A 32 4.78 37.66 -0.87
N GLU A 33 3.98 38.52 -0.24
CA GLU A 33 3.12 38.12 0.88
C GLU A 33 2.05 37.09 0.46
N LYS A 34 1.42 37.28 -0.70
CA LYS A 34 0.49 36.29 -1.26
C LYS A 34 1.16 34.96 -1.56
N LEU A 35 2.39 34.98 -2.07
CA LEU A 35 3.15 33.76 -2.39
C LEU A 35 3.54 33.01 -1.13
N VAL A 36 3.95 33.72 -0.07
CA VAL A 36 4.19 33.12 1.26
C VAL A 36 2.90 32.52 1.83
N ILE A 37 1.77 33.22 1.72
CA ILE A 37 0.47 32.69 2.17
C ILE A 37 0.09 31.45 1.36
N LEU A 38 0.24 31.48 0.03
CA LEU A 38 -0.07 30.33 -0.83
C LEU A 38 0.84 29.14 -0.54
N GLN A 39 2.13 29.39 -0.31
CA GLN A 39 3.10 28.37 0.07
C GLN A 39 2.75 27.74 1.42
N ASN A 40 2.33 28.55 2.39
CA ASN A 40 1.84 28.07 3.68
C ASN A 40 0.55 27.25 3.54
N LEU A 41 -0.38 27.67 2.70
CA LEU A 41 -1.62 26.93 2.44
C LEU A 41 -1.36 25.58 1.74
N ILE A 42 -0.43 25.54 0.78
CA ILE A 42 0.01 24.30 0.14
C ILE A 42 0.68 23.39 1.16
N PHE A 43 1.54 23.94 2.03
CA PHE A 43 2.17 23.18 3.12
C PHE A 43 1.12 22.59 4.08
N PHE A 44 0.15 23.38 4.53
CA PHE A 44 -0.93 22.89 5.40
C PHE A 44 -1.79 21.84 4.71
N SER A 45 -2.12 22.03 3.42
CA SER A 45 -2.89 21.06 2.63
C SER A 45 -2.13 19.75 2.46
N ASN A 46 -0.83 19.80 2.21
CA ASN A 46 0.00 18.63 1.96
C ASN A 46 0.37 17.87 3.25
N ASN A 47 0.34 18.55 4.40
CA ASN A 47 0.58 17.97 5.71
C ASN A 47 -0.67 17.47 6.44
N GLN A 48 -1.82 17.41 5.76
CA GLN A 48 -2.99 16.77 6.33
C GLN A 48 -2.78 15.25 6.40
N THR A 49 -2.94 14.71 7.60
CA THR A 49 -2.88 13.27 7.84
C THR A 49 -4.20 12.76 8.39
N ILE A 50 -4.61 11.57 7.97
CA ILE A 50 -5.84 10.93 8.41
C ILE A 50 -5.59 9.51 8.94
N PRO A 51 -6.42 9.05 9.89
CA PRO A 51 -6.40 7.65 10.27
C PRO A 51 -7.08 6.79 9.21
N ILE A 52 -6.44 5.70 8.81
CA ILE A 52 -7.03 4.67 7.93
C ILE A 52 -6.82 3.30 8.56
N GLY A 53 -7.88 2.48 8.55
CA GLY A 53 -7.78 1.07 8.92
C GLY A 53 -7.37 0.21 7.73
N THR A 54 -6.72 -0.91 8.03
CA THR A 54 -6.42 -1.94 7.04
C THR A 54 -6.97 -3.28 7.48
N ASN A 55 -7.64 -3.93 6.56
CA ASN A 55 -8.12 -5.28 6.73
C ASN A 55 -7.26 -6.20 5.85
N LEU A 56 -6.33 -6.92 6.49
CA LEU A 56 -5.69 -8.07 5.87
C LEU A 56 -6.60 -9.27 6.10
N ARG A 57 -6.96 -10.01 5.03
CA ARG A 57 -7.88 -11.14 5.12
C ARG A 57 -7.36 -12.36 4.39
N SER A 58 -7.44 -13.52 5.03
CA SER A 58 -7.36 -14.79 4.34
C SER A 58 -8.73 -15.14 3.79
N TYR A 59 -8.79 -15.70 2.57
CA TYR A 59 -10.04 -16.11 1.95
C TYR A 59 -9.83 -17.29 0.99
N ASP A 60 -10.93 -17.98 0.69
CA ASP A 60 -11.06 -18.85 -0.48
C ASP A 60 -12.02 -18.21 -1.50
N ASP A 61 -11.93 -18.66 -2.74
CA ASP A 61 -12.71 -18.20 -3.88
C ASP A 61 -13.84 -19.15 -4.27
N GLN A 62 -14.25 -20.06 -3.37
CA GLN A 62 -15.20 -21.13 -3.69
C GLN A 62 -16.66 -20.79 -3.36
N ALA A 63 -16.91 -19.58 -2.83
CA ALA A 63 -18.25 -19.12 -2.48
C ALA A 63 -18.99 -20.06 -1.51
N ASP A 64 -18.23 -20.63 -0.57
CA ASP A 64 -18.75 -21.43 0.53
C ASP A 64 -18.32 -20.86 1.90
N ASP A 65 -18.68 -21.58 2.98
CA ASP A 65 -18.42 -21.17 4.37
C ASP A 65 -17.13 -21.79 4.96
N ASN A 66 -16.34 -22.54 4.17
CA ASN A 66 -15.25 -23.40 4.64
C ASN A 66 -13.86 -23.00 4.11
N ILE A 67 -13.23 -22.05 4.78
CA ILE A 67 -11.87 -21.58 4.43
C ILE A 67 -10.78 -22.66 4.60
N ASN A 68 -11.05 -23.66 5.44
CA ASN A 68 -10.09 -24.72 5.75
C ASN A 68 -10.06 -25.83 4.71
N GLN A 69 -10.99 -25.88 3.75
CA GLN A 69 -11.06 -26.93 2.75
C GLN A 69 -11.24 -26.33 1.37
N PHE A 70 -10.40 -26.75 0.43
CA PHE A 70 -10.57 -26.32 -0.95
C PHE A 70 -10.18 -27.37 -1.97
N SER A 71 -10.75 -27.25 -3.16
CA SER A 71 -10.54 -28.17 -4.27
C SER A 71 -9.81 -27.48 -5.41
N LEU A 72 -8.65 -28.01 -5.79
CA LEU A 72 -7.86 -27.49 -6.92
C LEU A 72 -7.79 -28.51 -8.04
N THR A 73 -7.96 -28.04 -9.28
CA THR A 73 -7.82 -28.87 -10.47
C THR A 73 -6.43 -28.71 -11.06
N SER A 74 -5.76 -29.84 -11.33
CA SER A 74 -4.50 -29.87 -12.08
C SER A 74 -4.75 -30.25 -13.55
N PRO A 75 -3.94 -29.78 -14.53
CA PRO A 75 -4.18 -30.06 -15.95
C PRO A 75 -4.05 -31.52 -16.40
N SER A 76 -3.48 -32.40 -15.58
CA SER A 76 -3.55 -33.86 -15.76
C SER A 76 -4.59 -34.40 -14.76
N PRO A 77 -5.65 -35.11 -15.21
CA PRO A 77 -7.05 -35.00 -14.77
C PRO A 77 -7.30 -35.44 -13.32
N THR A 78 -6.76 -34.69 -12.38
CA THR A 78 -6.76 -35.01 -10.96
C THR A 78 -7.22 -33.78 -10.21
N SER A 79 -8.39 -33.89 -9.59
CA SER A 79 -8.85 -32.92 -8.59
C SER A 79 -8.18 -33.27 -7.26
N PHE A 80 -7.59 -32.27 -6.63
CA PHE A 80 -6.97 -32.39 -5.32
C PHE A 80 -7.84 -31.69 -4.28
N ASN A 81 -8.30 -32.46 -3.29
CA ASN A 81 -8.99 -31.92 -2.13
C ASN A 81 -7.93 -31.63 -1.05
N ILE A 82 -7.86 -30.39 -0.62
CA ILE A 82 -6.87 -29.89 0.34
C ILE A 82 -7.63 -29.49 1.60
N SER A 83 -7.21 -30.02 2.74
CA SER A 83 -7.73 -29.64 4.06
C SER A 83 -6.59 -29.10 4.91
N ILE A 84 -6.67 -27.81 5.27
CA ILE A 84 -5.69 -27.16 6.14
C ILE A 84 -6.06 -27.41 7.61
N GLN A 85 -5.07 -27.80 8.39
CA GLN A 85 -5.21 -28.06 9.81
C GLN A 85 -5.11 -26.76 10.63
N SER A 86 -5.84 -26.71 11.74
CA SER A 86 -5.89 -25.55 12.65
C SER A 86 -4.54 -25.21 13.32
N SER A 87 -3.59 -26.15 13.31
CA SER A 87 -2.21 -25.92 13.76
C SER A 87 -1.37 -25.03 12.83
N THR A 88 -1.89 -24.67 11.65
CA THR A 88 -1.30 -23.70 10.73
C THR A 88 -1.24 -22.32 11.38
N TYR A 89 -0.11 -21.62 11.24
CA TYR A 89 0.06 -20.26 11.73
C TYR A 89 0.95 -19.43 10.80
N ILE A 90 0.81 -18.11 10.92
CA ILE A 90 1.71 -17.14 10.33
C ILE A 90 2.27 -16.28 11.45
N ASN A 91 3.58 -16.16 11.52
CA ASN A 91 4.27 -15.19 12.36
C ASN A 91 4.58 -13.96 11.52
N TRP A 92 3.74 -12.92 11.65
CA TRP A 92 3.94 -11.67 10.93
C TRP A 92 5.06 -10.86 11.57
N GLU A 93 5.87 -10.21 10.73
CA GLU A 93 6.90 -9.26 11.17
C GLU A 93 6.33 -7.83 11.12
N THR A 94 5.97 -7.35 9.93
CA THR A 94 5.29 -6.06 9.75
C THR A 94 4.57 -5.96 8.41
N GLY A 95 3.53 -5.13 8.35
CA GLY A 95 2.97 -4.62 7.11
C GLY A 95 3.17 -3.10 7.03
N SER A 96 3.38 -2.55 5.84
CA SER A 96 3.47 -1.10 5.67
C SER A 96 3.02 -0.61 4.30
N TYR A 97 2.51 0.61 4.25
CA TYR A 97 2.25 1.30 2.99
C TYR A 97 3.32 2.33 2.67
N ARG A 98 3.55 2.53 1.36
CA ARG A 98 4.16 3.75 0.83
C ARG A 98 3.08 4.54 0.12
N ILE A 99 3.00 5.84 0.43
CA ILE A 99 1.99 6.73 -0.13
C ILE A 99 2.66 7.70 -1.09
N ASN A 100 2.07 7.86 -2.26
CA ASN A 100 2.42 8.92 -3.19
C ASN A 100 1.50 10.13 -2.97
N PRO A 101 1.99 11.35 -3.21
CA PRO A 101 1.16 12.54 -3.16
C PRO A 101 -0.02 12.39 -4.13
N PRO A 102 -1.14 13.05 -3.84
CA PRO A 102 -2.24 13.10 -4.79
C PRO A 102 -1.71 13.73 -6.09
N SER A 103 -2.29 13.41 -7.24
CA SER A 103 -1.90 14.04 -8.50
C SER A 103 -2.18 15.54 -8.41
N GLN A 104 -1.19 16.32 -7.99
CA GLN A 104 -1.28 17.77 -7.91
C GLN A 104 -0.80 18.32 -9.24
N ILE A 105 -1.74 18.82 -10.03
CA ILE A 105 -1.44 19.90 -10.96
C ILE A 105 -1.19 21.10 -10.05
N LEU A 106 0.09 21.34 -9.72
CA LEU A 106 0.64 22.53 -9.04
C LEU A 106 -0.40 23.41 -8.32
N GLY A 107 -0.58 23.21 -7.01
CA GLY A 107 -1.08 24.26 -6.10
C GLY A 107 -2.56 24.67 -6.21
N VAL A 108 -3.43 23.95 -6.91
CA VAL A 108 -4.89 24.17 -6.84
C VAL A 108 -5.61 22.84 -6.79
N SER A 109 -6.40 22.62 -5.73
CA SER A 109 -7.39 21.54 -5.67
C SER A 109 -8.46 21.84 -6.72
N THR A 110 -8.31 21.32 -7.93
CA THR A 110 -9.33 21.48 -8.97
C THR A 110 -10.46 20.50 -8.69
N THR A 111 -11.53 20.98 -8.05
CA THR A 111 -12.86 20.42 -8.23
C THR A 111 -13.26 20.59 -9.70
N SER A 112 -13.02 19.56 -10.50
CA SER A 112 -13.70 19.13 -11.75
C SER A 112 -14.36 20.13 -12.73
N SER A 113 -14.02 21.42 -12.80
CA SER A 113 -14.72 22.33 -13.73
C SER A 113 -13.92 23.41 -14.43
N GLU A 114 -12.58 23.37 -14.49
CA GLU A 114 -11.82 24.37 -15.27
C GLU A 114 -10.69 23.71 -16.08
N ARG A 115 -10.95 23.58 -17.39
CA ARG A 115 -10.02 23.03 -18.38
C ARG A 115 -9.34 24.21 -19.08
N SER A 116 -8.19 24.64 -18.56
CA SER A 116 -7.38 25.70 -19.16
C SER A 116 -6.12 25.10 -19.78
N THR A 117 -6.06 25.15 -21.11
CA THR A 117 -4.99 24.65 -21.98
C THR A 117 -3.77 25.57 -21.94
N ALA A 118 -2.86 25.39 -20.98
CA ALA A 118 -1.44 25.80 -21.08
C ALA A 118 -0.72 25.55 -19.74
N VAL A 119 -0.45 24.30 -19.40
CA VAL A 119 0.58 23.98 -18.39
C VAL A 119 1.37 22.79 -18.92
N ALA A 120 2.68 22.99 -19.05
CA ALA A 120 3.62 21.98 -19.50
C ALA A 120 3.42 20.69 -18.70
N LYS A 121 3.12 19.60 -19.40
CA LYS A 121 3.01 18.26 -18.82
C LYS A 121 4.40 17.83 -18.33
N THR A 122 4.68 17.95 -17.03
CA THR A 122 5.77 17.21 -16.39
C THR A 122 5.33 15.75 -16.27
N HIS A 123 5.71 14.97 -17.29
CA HIS A 123 5.48 13.54 -17.37
C HIS A 123 6.45 12.78 -16.45
N THR A 124 6.09 12.61 -15.18
CA THR A 124 6.48 11.40 -14.42
C THR A 124 5.30 10.99 -13.55
N PRO A 125 4.48 10.04 -14.02
CA PRO A 125 3.35 9.56 -13.24
C PRO A 125 3.89 8.58 -12.17
N TYR A 126 3.46 8.79 -10.92
CA TYR A 126 3.54 7.81 -9.81
C TYR A 126 4.88 7.49 -9.14
N THR A 127 5.95 8.26 -9.37
CA THR A 127 7.19 8.05 -8.61
C THR A 127 7.55 9.31 -7.84
N VAL A 128 7.29 9.27 -6.54
CA VAL A 128 8.04 10.10 -5.59
C VAL A 128 9.53 9.78 -5.81
N PRO A 129 10.41 10.79 -6.01
CA PRO A 129 11.84 10.55 -6.10
C PRO A 129 12.30 9.67 -4.94
N LEU A 130 13.15 8.70 -5.23
CA LEU A 130 13.63 7.72 -4.23
C LEU A 130 14.41 8.37 -3.07
N ASP A 131 14.72 9.66 -3.19
CA ASP A 131 15.59 10.43 -2.30
C ASP A 131 14.83 11.47 -1.46
N LEU A 132 13.50 11.36 -1.31
CA LEU A 132 12.83 12.19 -0.31
C LEU A 132 13.37 11.85 1.08
N PRO A 133 13.75 12.84 1.88
CA PRO A 133 14.28 12.60 3.20
C PRO A 133 13.20 11.95 4.08
N ALA A 134 13.64 11.12 5.04
CA ALA A 134 12.75 10.29 5.85
C ALA A 134 11.84 11.08 6.79
N ASP A 135 11.98 12.40 6.87
CA ASP A 135 11.11 13.33 7.57
C ASP A 135 9.93 13.81 6.69
N ASP A 136 10.01 13.68 5.37
CA ASP A 136 8.93 13.94 4.43
C ASP A 136 7.79 12.91 4.56
N LEU A 137 6.54 13.37 4.49
CA LEU A 137 5.37 12.50 4.61
C LEU A 137 5.30 11.43 3.50
N TYR A 138 5.75 11.74 2.30
CA TYR A 138 5.75 10.80 1.16
C TYR A 138 7.08 10.03 1.04
N GLY A 139 8.10 10.39 1.84
CA GLY A 139 9.34 9.64 2.04
C GLY A 139 9.22 8.53 3.10
N LYS A 140 8.20 8.58 3.96
CA LYS A 140 7.97 7.61 5.05
C LYS A 140 7.15 6.39 4.62
N THR A 141 7.31 5.31 5.39
CA THR A 141 6.44 4.13 5.35
C THR A 141 5.49 4.13 6.53
N TYR A 142 4.28 3.63 6.31
CA TYR A 142 3.19 3.69 7.26
C TYR A 142 2.77 2.28 7.70
N PRO A 143 3.10 1.84 8.93
CA PRO A 143 2.84 0.48 9.36
C PRO A 143 1.34 0.25 9.59
N PHE A 144 0.83 -0.80 8.97
CA PHE A 144 -0.44 -1.46 9.25
C PHE A 144 -0.05 -2.92 9.52
N LEU A 145 -0.60 -3.72 10.41
CA LEU A 145 -0.06 -5.05 10.78
C LEU A 145 1.17 -4.94 11.69
N ASN A 146 0.94 -5.38 12.93
CA ASN A 146 1.93 -5.49 13.98
C ASN A 146 2.52 -6.90 13.96
N ALA A 147 3.73 -7.03 14.49
CA ALA A 147 4.36 -8.33 14.68
C ALA A 147 3.51 -9.24 15.57
N GLY A 148 3.43 -10.52 15.23
CA GLY A 148 2.75 -11.51 16.06
C GLY A 148 2.39 -12.80 15.34
N THR A 149 2.29 -13.87 16.12
CA THR A 149 1.85 -15.17 15.66
C THR A 149 0.33 -15.26 15.66
N ILE A 150 -0.24 -15.57 14.51
CA ILE A 150 -1.68 -15.79 14.34
C ILE A 150 -1.88 -17.24 13.89
N SER A 151 -2.48 -18.05 14.77
CA SER A 151 -2.81 -19.45 14.52
C SER A 151 -4.22 -19.61 13.95
N ASN A 152 -4.48 -20.77 13.34
CA ASN A 152 -5.79 -21.15 12.81
C ASN A 152 -6.36 -20.11 11.83
N ILE A 153 -5.52 -19.67 10.88
CA ILE A 153 -5.84 -18.66 9.85
C ILE A 153 -6.97 -19.08 8.89
N THR A 154 -7.45 -20.32 9.01
CA THR A 154 -8.57 -20.90 8.24
C THR A 154 -9.85 -20.98 9.06
N GLN A 155 -9.86 -20.49 10.30
CA GLN A 155 -11.08 -20.35 11.07
C GLN A 155 -11.91 -19.22 10.47
N PHE A 156 -13.20 -19.44 10.24
CA PHE A 156 -14.08 -18.34 9.86
C PHE A 156 -14.23 -17.33 11.01
N ASN A 157 -14.02 -16.05 10.72
CA ASN A 157 -14.31 -14.96 11.68
C ASN A 157 -14.93 -13.70 11.04
N SER A 158 -15.09 -13.68 9.71
CA SER A 158 -15.61 -12.53 8.97
C SER A 158 -16.11 -12.98 7.58
N THR A 159 -16.94 -12.17 6.93
CA THR A 159 -17.44 -12.43 5.58
C THR A 159 -16.89 -11.41 4.58
N MET A 160 -16.79 -11.82 3.31
CA MET A 160 -16.55 -10.93 2.17
C MET A 160 -17.49 -11.26 1.01
N GLU A 161 -17.41 -10.53 -0.09
CA GLU A 161 -18.28 -10.71 -1.26
C GLU A 161 -18.24 -12.15 -1.82
N THR A 162 -17.10 -12.83 -1.70
CA THR A 162 -16.88 -14.19 -2.20
C THR A 162 -17.09 -15.28 -1.15
N GLY A 163 -17.60 -14.98 0.04
CA GLY A 163 -17.92 -15.98 1.08
C GLY A 163 -17.19 -15.78 2.40
N ALA A 164 -16.85 -16.90 3.05
CA ALA A 164 -16.16 -16.91 4.34
C ALA A 164 -14.73 -16.34 4.24
N SER A 165 -14.30 -15.65 5.30
CA SER A 165 -12.95 -15.11 5.39
C SER A 165 -12.43 -15.11 6.83
N PHE A 166 -11.12 -15.01 6.95
CA PHE A 166 -10.42 -14.79 8.21
C PHE A 166 -9.76 -13.41 8.17
N LEU A 167 -10.34 -12.47 8.90
CA LEU A 167 -9.79 -11.15 9.14
C LEU A 167 -8.68 -11.25 10.18
N PHE A 168 -7.45 -10.95 9.76
CA PHE A 168 -6.32 -10.77 10.67
C PHE A 168 -6.56 -9.53 11.54
N SER A 169 -6.00 -9.50 12.74
CA SER A 169 -6.22 -8.41 13.70
C SER A 169 -5.93 -7.05 13.06
N ASN A 170 -6.97 -6.21 12.98
CA ASN A 170 -6.91 -4.92 12.33
C ASN A 170 -5.93 -4.01 13.05
N THR A 171 -5.11 -3.33 12.25
CA THR A 171 -4.14 -2.36 12.71
C THR A 171 -4.47 -1.06 12.02
N LYS A 172 -4.91 -0.10 12.83
CA LYS A 172 -5.25 1.24 12.39
C LYS A 172 -3.96 2.02 12.23
N VAL A 173 -3.70 2.50 11.02
CA VAL A 173 -2.61 3.44 10.76
C VAL A 173 -3.08 4.81 11.19
N THR A 174 -2.42 5.38 12.19
CA THR A 174 -2.62 6.77 12.57
C THR A 174 -1.68 7.63 11.73
N ASN A 175 -2.21 8.70 11.13
CA ASN A 175 -1.45 9.74 10.44
C ASN A 175 -0.97 9.42 9.00
N MET A 176 -1.78 8.77 8.16
CA MET A 176 -1.46 8.64 6.73
C MET A 176 -1.70 9.96 5.98
N PRO A 177 -0.78 10.43 5.13
CA PRO A 177 -0.96 11.65 4.34
C PRO A 177 -2.00 11.43 3.24
N LEU A 178 -2.71 12.50 2.88
CA LEU A 178 -3.60 12.46 1.71
C LEU A 178 -2.83 12.06 0.46
N GLY A 179 -3.41 11.25 -0.42
CA GLY A 179 -2.68 10.76 -1.58
C GLY A 179 -3.22 9.47 -2.16
N VAL A 180 -2.32 8.64 -2.69
CA VAL A 180 -2.64 7.33 -3.29
C VAL A 180 -1.66 6.29 -2.78
N VAL A 181 -2.16 5.10 -2.43
CA VAL A 181 -1.30 3.96 -2.08
C VAL A 181 -0.44 3.60 -3.28
N ALA A 182 0.89 3.67 -3.11
CA ALA A 182 1.86 3.34 -4.15
C ALA A 182 2.21 1.86 -4.13
N LEU A 183 2.42 1.31 -2.93
CA LEU A 183 2.67 -0.10 -2.68
C LEU A 183 2.32 -0.44 -1.23
N ALA A 184 2.10 -1.74 -0.97
CA ALA A 184 2.08 -2.32 0.35
C ALA A 184 3.20 -3.36 0.46
N ASN A 185 3.94 -3.34 1.55
CA ASN A 185 4.88 -4.39 1.89
C ASN A 185 4.28 -5.22 3.02
N VAL A 186 4.34 -6.53 2.89
CA VAL A 186 4.00 -7.47 3.95
C VAL A 186 5.22 -8.36 4.18
N SER A 187 5.61 -8.50 5.45
CA SER A 187 6.74 -9.32 5.87
C SER A 187 6.32 -10.27 6.97
N TRP A 188 6.91 -11.46 6.96
CA TRP A 188 6.68 -12.52 7.92
C TRP A 188 8.01 -13.10 8.35
N GLU A 189 8.07 -13.51 9.61
CA GLU A 189 9.20 -14.26 10.17
C GLU A 189 9.10 -15.74 9.75
N GLU A 190 7.88 -16.28 9.72
CA GLU A 190 7.64 -17.69 9.45
C GLU A 190 6.20 -17.93 9.01
N ILE A 191 6.01 -18.80 8.01
CA ILE A 191 4.71 -19.34 7.64
C ILE A 191 4.79 -20.86 7.80
N TYR A 192 4.01 -21.39 8.73
CA TYR A 192 3.91 -22.82 9.01
C TYR A 192 2.53 -23.32 8.59
N ILE A 193 2.49 -24.19 7.58
CA ILE A 193 1.23 -24.74 7.07
C ILE A 193 1.25 -26.25 7.22
N ARG A 194 0.20 -26.78 7.84
CA ARG A 194 -0.05 -28.22 7.92
C ARG A 194 -1.36 -28.54 7.25
N MET A 195 -1.34 -29.46 6.30
CA MET A 195 -2.50 -29.79 5.48
C MET A 195 -2.50 -31.25 5.06
N ASP A 196 -3.67 -31.77 4.74
CA ASP A 196 -3.84 -33.08 4.12
C ASP A 196 -4.35 -32.88 2.69
N ILE A 197 -3.67 -33.50 1.72
CA ILE A 197 -3.98 -33.39 0.29
C ILE A 197 -4.40 -34.75 -0.24
N THR A 198 -5.56 -34.82 -0.90
CA THR A 198 -6.14 -36.04 -1.46
C THR A 198 -6.37 -35.89 -2.96
N GLY A 199 -5.58 -36.61 -3.76
CA GLY A 199 -5.71 -36.69 -5.24
C GLY A 199 -5.71 -38.14 -5.74
N GLY A 200 -6.21 -39.07 -4.92
CA GLY A 200 -6.13 -40.52 -5.11
C GLY A 200 -5.68 -41.21 -3.82
N THR A 201 -4.53 -40.79 -3.29
CA THR A 201 -4.08 -41.11 -1.92
C THR A 201 -4.01 -39.83 -1.10
N THR A 202 -4.34 -39.92 0.19
CA THR A 202 -4.21 -38.80 1.13
C THR A 202 -2.78 -38.73 1.66
N LYS A 203 -2.14 -37.57 1.48
CA LYS A 203 -0.80 -37.28 2.01
C LYS A 203 -0.89 -36.18 3.05
N SER A 204 -0.19 -36.37 4.17
CA SER A 204 -0.01 -35.30 5.15
C SER A 204 1.20 -34.47 4.77
N VAL A 205 1.02 -33.16 4.63
CA VAL A 205 2.03 -32.23 4.16
C VAL A 205 2.30 -31.19 5.24
N THR A 206 3.59 -30.98 5.53
CA THR A 206 4.06 -29.91 6.41
C THR A 206 4.94 -28.97 5.61
N ILE A 207 4.58 -27.69 5.57
CA ILE A 207 5.32 -26.64 4.88
C ILE A 207 5.90 -25.69 5.92
N LEU A 208 7.19 -25.43 5.78
CA LEU A 208 7.90 -24.43 6.55
C LEU A 208 8.53 -23.40 5.60
N LEU A 209 7.94 -22.20 5.56
CA LEU A 209 8.52 -21.07 4.84
C LEU A 209 9.21 -20.17 5.86
N PRO A 210 10.53 -19.91 5.71
CA PRO A 210 11.27 -19.02 6.59
C PRO A 210 10.91 -17.55 6.31
N GLN A 211 11.63 -16.64 6.97
CA GLN A 211 11.46 -15.19 6.85
C GLN A 211 11.41 -14.76 5.38
N GLY A 212 10.45 -13.90 5.07
CA GLY A 212 10.25 -13.39 3.74
C GLY A 212 9.39 -12.13 3.70
N SER A 213 9.35 -11.52 2.53
CA SER A 213 8.56 -10.33 2.29
C SER A 213 7.95 -10.35 0.89
N LYS A 214 6.82 -9.67 0.75
CA LYS A 214 6.16 -9.41 -0.53
C LYS A 214 5.81 -7.94 -0.65
N THR A 215 6.28 -7.31 -1.71
CA THR A 215 5.78 -6.02 -2.18
C THR A 215 4.58 -6.27 -3.09
N ILE A 216 3.48 -5.60 -2.79
CA ILE A 216 2.19 -5.65 -3.48
C ILE A 216 1.95 -4.27 -4.07
N THR A 217 1.84 -4.20 -5.39
CA THR A 217 1.57 -2.96 -6.10
C THR A 217 0.09 -2.93 -6.48
N PRO A 218 -0.70 -1.94 -6.03
CA PRO A 218 -2.09 -1.85 -6.41
C PRO A 218 -2.20 -1.55 -7.91
N LYS A 219 -2.96 -2.37 -8.63
CA LYS A 219 -3.26 -2.19 -10.06
C LYS A 219 -4.21 -1.01 -10.34
N CYS A 220 -4.90 -0.52 -9.30
CA CYS A 220 -5.80 0.61 -9.37
C CYS A 220 -5.42 1.69 -8.35
N LYS A 221 -5.90 2.92 -8.55
CA LYS A 221 -5.63 4.02 -7.61
C LYS A 221 -6.46 3.81 -6.35
N ILE A 222 -5.81 3.57 -5.22
CA ILE A 222 -6.44 3.53 -3.90
C ILE A 222 -6.23 4.88 -3.21
N PRO A 223 -7.23 5.79 -3.21
CA PRO A 223 -7.06 7.12 -2.65
C PRO A 223 -7.14 7.12 -1.12
N ILE A 224 -6.30 7.95 -0.52
CA ILE A 224 -6.32 8.38 0.88
C ILE A 224 -6.89 9.79 0.89
N LYS A 225 -8.17 9.91 1.25
CA LYS A 225 -8.92 11.16 1.21
C LYS A 225 -9.83 11.31 2.43
N ASN A 226 -10.13 12.56 2.78
CA ASN A 226 -11.12 12.88 3.79
C ASN A 226 -12.47 12.24 3.44
N GLY A 227 -13.14 11.65 4.44
CA GLY A 227 -14.44 11.00 4.26
C GLY A 227 -14.42 9.62 3.58
N ARG A 228 -13.25 8.98 3.44
CA ARG A 228 -13.18 7.55 3.07
C ARG A 228 -13.91 6.73 4.14
N SER A 229 -14.94 6.00 3.74
CA SER A 229 -15.81 5.20 4.63
C SER A 229 -15.31 3.78 4.89
N GLY A 230 -14.43 3.24 4.03
CA GLY A 230 -13.95 1.86 4.12
C GLY A 230 -12.45 1.76 4.42
N ASN A 231 -12.06 0.66 5.07
CA ASN A 231 -10.66 0.30 5.26
C ASN A 231 -9.99 0.00 3.91
N ILE A 232 -8.65 -0.03 3.89
CA ILE A 232 -7.92 -0.60 2.77
C ILE A 232 -7.91 -2.12 2.97
N GLU A 233 -8.35 -2.85 1.96
CA GLU A 233 -8.45 -4.31 2.01
C GLU A 233 -7.22 -4.90 1.31
N ILE A 234 -6.58 -5.89 1.94
CA ILE A 234 -5.53 -6.72 1.33
C ILE A 234 -5.96 -8.18 1.50
N LEU A 235 -5.99 -8.91 0.40
CA LEU A 235 -6.37 -10.30 0.38
C LEU A 235 -5.14 -11.20 0.37
N PHE A 236 -5.26 -12.32 1.08
CA PHE A 236 -4.31 -13.42 1.13
C PHE A 236 -5.02 -14.73 0.76
N SER A 237 -4.69 -15.31 -0.39
CA SER A 237 -5.29 -16.55 -0.88
C SER A 237 -4.38 -17.74 -0.61
N LEU A 238 -4.81 -18.62 0.30
CA LEU A 238 -4.11 -19.89 0.56
C LEU A 238 -4.29 -20.88 -0.59
N SER A 239 -5.46 -20.92 -1.22
CA SER A 239 -5.72 -21.81 -2.37
C SER A 239 -4.76 -21.52 -3.53
N SER A 240 -4.56 -20.23 -3.83
CA SER A 240 -3.67 -19.76 -4.89
C SER A 240 -2.18 -20.07 -4.64
N LEU A 241 -1.77 -20.29 -3.38
CA LEU A 241 -0.40 -20.69 -3.05
C LEU A 241 -0.07 -22.08 -3.60
N PHE A 242 -1.06 -22.98 -3.62
CA PHE A 242 -0.91 -24.38 -4.04
C PHE A 242 -1.36 -24.63 -5.48
N GLN A 243 -1.82 -23.61 -6.18
CA GLN A 243 -2.38 -23.76 -7.52
C GLN A 243 -1.30 -24.07 -8.57
N ASP A 244 -1.63 -25.01 -9.46
CA ASP A 244 -0.87 -25.26 -10.67
C ASP A 244 -1.17 -24.18 -11.71
N ARG A 245 -0.14 -23.55 -12.26
CA ARG A 245 -0.30 -22.44 -13.22
C ARG A 245 0.71 -22.50 -14.35
N THR A 246 0.56 -21.63 -15.34
CA THR A 246 1.51 -21.47 -16.43
C THR A 246 1.96 -20.02 -16.47
N VAL A 247 3.28 -19.78 -16.42
CA VAL A 247 3.87 -18.44 -16.46
C VAL A 247 4.71 -18.32 -17.73
N SER A 248 4.31 -17.43 -18.63
CA SER A 248 5.04 -17.18 -19.89
C SER A 248 5.36 -18.45 -20.68
N GLY A 249 4.41 -19.41 -20.70
CA GLY A 249 4.57 -20.72 -21.37
C GLY A 249 5.28 -21.80 -20.56
N THR A 250 5.86 -21.48 -19.39
CA THR A 250 6.49 -22.46 -18.50
C THR A 250 5.48 -22.94 -17.44
N PRO A 251 5.19 -24.25 -17.34
CA PRO A 251 4.29 -24.77 -16.33
C PRO A 251 4.95 -24.75 -14.94
N ILE A 252 4.22 -24.25 -13.95
CA ILE A 252 4.54 -24.31 -12.52
C ILE A 252 3.51 -25.25 -11.90
N ARG A 253 3.94 -26.44 -11.45
CA ARG A 253 3.05 -27.54 -11.05
C ARG A 253 3.34 -28.02 -9.64
N PHE A 254 2.72 -27.40 -8.64
CA PHE A 254 2.83 -27.81 -7.25
C PHE A 254 2.17 -29.17 -7.01
N LEU A 255 0.91 -29.32 -7.39
CA LEU A 255 0.09 -30.49 -7.10
C LEU A 255 0.57 -31.72 -7.87
N GLU A 256 0.94 -31.53 -9.13
CA GLU A 256 1.52 -32.60 -9.95
C GLU A 256 2.84 -33.10 -9.34
N THR A 257 3.76 -32.18 -9.00
CA THR A 257 5.05 -32.52 -8.38
C THR A 257 4.86 -33.21 -7.03
N LEU A 258 3.89 -32.76 -6.23
CA LEU A 258 3.56 -33.36 -4.94
C LEU A 258 2.97 -34.76 -5.11
N SER A 259 2.12 -34.97 -6.11
CA SER A 259 1.49 -36.27 -6.36
C SER A 259 2.53 -37.34 -6.69
N GLY A 260 3.61 -36.97 -7.40
CA GLY A 260 4.75 -37.85 -7.72
C GLY A 260 5.65 -38.22 -6.53
N LYS A 261 5.52 -37.60 -5.36
CA LYS A 261 6.31 -37.96 -4.16
C LYS A 261 5.79 -39.24 -3.52
N PHE A 262 6.65 -40.19 -3.16
CA PHE A 262 6.20 -41.44 -2.50
C PHE A 262 6.15 -41.35 -0.97
N GLU A 263 6.77 -40.32 -0.40
CA GLU A 263 6.88 -40.11 1.05
C GLU A 263 5.53 -39.67 1.66
N ASN A 264 5.24 -40.13 2.88
CA ASN A 264 4.13 -39.66 3.71
C ASN A 264 4.52 -39.82 5.18
N PRO A 265 4.69 -38.73 5.96
CA PRO A 265 4.39 -37.33 5.63
C PRO A 265 5.41 -36.70 4.68
N VAL A 266 4.98 -35.72 3.89
CA VAL A 266 5.85 -34.89 3.03
C VAL A 266 6.21 -33.61 3.79
N VAL A 267 7.50 -33.37 4.00
CA VAL A 267 8.00 -32.12 4.61
C VAL A 267 8.63 -31.25 3.54
N ILE A 268 8.11 -30.04 3.37
CA ILE A 268 8.57 -29.05 2.39
C ILE A 268 9.21 -27.88 3.14
N SER A 269 10.49 -27.66 2.90
CA SER A 269 11.25 -26.58 3.50
C SER A 269 12.40 -26.17 2.58
N LYS A 270 13.19 -25.17 2.99
CA LYS A 270 14.40 -24.76 2.25
C LYS A 270 15.42 -25.89 2.04
N VAL A 271 15.38 -26.95 2.85
CA VAL A 271 16.33 -28.07 2.81
C VAL A 271 15.70 -29.43 2.47
N SER A 272 14.37 -29.53 2.43
CA SER A 272 13.62 -30.78 2.17
C SER A 272 12.55 -30.53 1.11
N ASN A 273 12.45 -31.40 0.11
CA ASN A 273 11.57 -31.20 -1.05
C ASN A 273 11.72 -29.80 -1.68
N VAL A 274 12.98 -29.45 -1.99
CA VAL A 274 13.40 -28.11 -2.45
C VAL A 274 12.71 -27.71 -3.77
N ASP A 275 12.37 -28.68 -4.61
CA ASP A 275 11.58 -28.50 -5.82
C ASP A 275 10.18 -27.91 -5.51
N LEU A 276 9.46 -28.52 -4.57
CA LEU A 276 8.16 -28.03 -4.10
C LEU A 276 8.30 -26.68 -3.38
N TYR A 277 9.34 -26.51 -2.57
CA TYR A 277 9.63 -25.24 -1.91
C TYR A 277 9.83 -24.11 -2.92
N ASN A 278 10.60 -24.33 -3.99
CA ASN A 278 10.83 -23.35 -5.03
C ASN A 278 9.53 -22.98 -5.76
N ILE A 279 8.65 -23.94 -6.00
CA ILE A 279 7.32 -23.68 -6.58
C ILE A 279 6.47 -22.80 -5.65
N LEU A 280 6.42 -23.11 -4.35
CA LEU A 280 5.70 -22.29 -3.37
C LEU A 280 6.23 -20.86 -3.34
N GLN A 281 7.55 -20.68 -3.37
CA GLN A 281 8.16 -19.35 -3.45
C GLN A 281 7.78 -18.63 -4.75
N GLN A 282 7.74 -19.33 -5.89
CA GLN A 282 7.30 -18.73 -7.16
C GLN A 282 5.83 -18.30 -7.15
N ASN A 283 4.95 -19.05 -6.48
CA ASN A 283 3.54 -18.68 -6.33
C ASN A 283 3.37 -17.51 -5.34
N LEU A 284 4.09 -17.54 -4.22
CA LEU A 284 4.08 -16.46 -3.23
C LEU A 284 4.61 -15.13 -3.79
N GLN A 285 5.64 -15.19 -4.64
CA GLN A 285 6.23 -14.03 -5.29
C GLN A 285 5.48 -13.58 -6.55
N ALA A 286 4.49 -14.34 -7.01
CA ALA A 286 3.66 -13.94 -8.13
C ALA A 286 2.83 -12.69 -7.80
N GLU A 287 2.64 -11.82 -8.78
CA GLU A 287 1.78 -10.65 -8.63
C GLU A 287 0.30 -11.04 -8.68
N ASP A 288 -0.48 -10.56 -7.71
CA ASP A 288 -1.94 -10.73 -7.60
C ASP A 288 -2.46 -12.17 -7.60
N ILE A 289 -1.63 -13.13 -7.17
CA ILE A 289 -2.03 -14.54 -7.00
C ILE A 289 -2.30 -14.81 -5.52
N VAL A 290 -1.26 -14.78 -4.68
CA VAL A 290 -1.40 -15.04 -3.24
C VAL A 290 -1.78 -13.78 -2.48
N PHE A 291 -1.20 -12.63 -2.83
CA PHE A 291 -1.55 -11.35 -2.22
C PHE A 291 -2.11 -10.40 -3.27
N SER A 292 -3.23 -9.75 -2.97
CA SER A 292 -3.89 -8.83 -3.91
C SER A 292 -4.70 -7.74 -3.20
N PHE A 293 -5.02 -6.66 -3.93
CA PHE A 293 -6.01 -5.66 -3.49
C PHE A 293 -7.36 -5.97 -4.16
N PRO A 294 -8.46 -6.13 -3.40
CA PRO A 294 -9.78 -6.35 -3.98
C PRO A 294 -10.27 -5.08 -4.69
N GLY A 295 -10.95 -5.25 -5.82
CA GLY A 295 -11.46 -4.12 -6.63
C GLY A 295 -10.42 -3.45 -7.52
N CYS A 296 -9.17 -3.92 -7.54
CA CYS A 296 -8.15 -3.49 -8.51
C CYS A 296 -7.91 -4.54 -9.61
N PHE A 297 -8.93 -5.33 -9.99
CA PHE A 297 -8.79 -6.25 -11.12
C PHE A 297 -8.66 -5.45 -12.43
N PRO A 298 -7.72 -5.81 -13.33
CA PRO A 298 -7.64 -5.17 -14.63
C PRO A 298 -8.93 -5.47 -15.41
N GLY A 299 -9.71 -4.43 -15.71
CA GLY A 299 -10.93 -4.56 -16.50
C GLY A 299 -12.25 -4.56 -15.73
N VAL A 300 -12.27 -4.19 -14.46
CA VAL A 300 -13.53 -3.94 -13.73
C VAL A 300 -13.49 -2.56 -13.08
N GLU A 301 -13.74 -1.52 -13.89
CA GLU A 301 -14.29 -0.27 -13.36
C GLU A 301 -15.81 -0.41 -13.29
N ARG A 302 -16.38 -0.07 -12.14
CA ARG A 302 -17.71 0.53 -12.04
C ARG A 302 -17.58 1.86 -11.31
#